data_AF-R0GSL5-F1
#
_entry.id   AF-R0GSL5-F1
#
_cell.length_a   1.000
_cell.length_b   1.000
_cell.length_c   1.000
_cell.angle_alpha   90.00
_cell.angle_beta   90.00
_cell.angle_gamma   90.00
#
_symmetry.space_group_name_H-M   'P 1'
#
loop_
_entity.id
_entity.type
_entity.pdbx_description
1 polymer ?
#
loop_
_entity_poly.entity_id
_entity_poly.type
_entity_poly.pdbx_seq_one_letter_code
_entity_poly.pdbx_strand_id
1 'polypeptide(L)'
;EDMEKGYTANALNYYMNEHGVTKEQAVRELEMINGDMNKIFNEECLKMTTMPHRIPMQYFNYASSLDVLYTADDVYNNREGKLKEYMSLMLVDPILL
;
A
#
# COMPACT_ATOMS: atom_id res chain seq x y z
N GLU A 1 7.11 1.79 15.84
CA GLU A 1 8.03 2.81 15.29
C GLU A 1 7.46 4.23 15.28
N ASP A 2 6.51 4.57 14.42
CA ASP A 2 6.07 5.97 14.29
C ASP A 2 5.48 6.55 15.58
N MET A 3 4.57 5.82 16.22
CA MET A 3 3.98 6.22 17.49
C MET A 3 5.00 6.29 18.63
N GLU A 4 6.01 5.41 18.62
CA GLU A 4 7.10 5.43 19.62
C GLU A 4 8.03 6.64 19.42
N LYS A 5 8.18 7.09 18.18
CA LYS A 5 8.90 8.32 17.80
C LYS A 5 8.06 9.59 18.01
N GLY A 6 6.82 9.48 18.50
CA GLY A 6 5.91 10.60 18.79
C GLY A 6 4.99 11.01 17.63
N TYR A 7 5.06 10.33 16.48
CA TYR A 7 4.17 10.59 15.34
C TYR A 7 2.81 9.91 15.55
N THR A 8 1.92 10.62 16.24
CA THR A 8 0.60 10.10 16.66
C THR A 8 -0.56 10.49 15.73
N ALA A 9 -0.35 11.41 14.78
CA ALA A 9 -1.34 11.79 13.78
C ALA A 9 -1.36 10.78 12.61
N ASN A 10 -1.87 9.57 12.86
CA ASN A 10 -1.97 8.52 11.86
C ASN A 10 -3.27 7.71 12.01
N ALA A 11 -3.68 7.04 10.93
CA ALA A 11 -4.95 6.32 10.86
C ALA A 11 -5.09 5.24 11.96
N LEU A 12 -3.99 4.52 12.26
CA LEU A 12 -3.99 3.48 13.30
C LEU A 12 -4.28 4.07 14.69
N ASN A 13 -3.59 5.15 15.06
CA ASN A 13 -3.79 5.80 16.35
C ASN A 13 -5.18 6.46 16.45
N TYR A 14 -5.67 7.07 15.37
CA TYR A 14 -7.03 7.63 15.37
C TYR A 14 -8.09 6.54 15.53
N TYR A 15 -7.97 5.42 14.80
CA TYR A 15 -8.89 4.30 14.91
C TYR A 15 -8.90 3.71 16.33
N MET A 16 -7.73 3.50 16.92
CA MET A 16 -7.60 3.03 18.31
C MET A 16 -8.31 3.97 19.30
N ASN A 17 -8.11 5.28 19.16
CA ASN A 17 -8.67 6.28 20.07
C ASN A 17 -10.18 6.45 19.89
N GLU A 18 -10.68 6.41 18.66
CA GLU A 18 -12.10 6.54 18.35
C GLU A 18 -12.92 5.34 18.84
N HIS A 19 -12.37 4.13 18.68
CA HIS A 19 -13.10 2.89 18.98
C HIS A 19 -12.70 2.26 20.33
N GLY A 20 -11.68 2.77 21.01
CA GLY A 20 -11.20 2.23 22.29
C GLY A 20 -10.64 0.81 22.20
N VAL A 21 -10.02 0.47 21.06
CA VAL A 21 -9.55 -0.89 20.72
C VAL A 21 -8.04 -1.05 20.86
N THR A 22 -7.56 -2.30 20.94
CA THR A 22 -6.12 -2.57 20.92
C THR A 22 -5.52 -2.30 19.55
N LYS A 23 -4.18 -2.17 19.49
CA LYS A 23 -3.46 -2.01 18.23
C LYS A 23 -3.73 -3.16 17.26
N GLU A 24 -3.75 -4.39 17.76
CA GLU A 24 -3.97 -5.59 16.95
C GLU A 24 -5.39 -5.64 16.38
N GLN A 25 -6.38 -5.18 17.14
CA GLN A 25 -7.75 -5.03 16.64
C GLN A 25 -7.81 -3.97 15.55
N ALA A 26 -7.24 -2.79 15.79
CA ALA A 26 -7.21 -1.71 14.80
C ALA A 26 -6.48 -2.10 13.51
N VAL A 27 -5.35 -2.81 13.58
CA VAL A 27 -4.63 -3.30 12.40
C VAL A 27 -5.52 -4.24 11.58
N ARG A 28 -6.17 -5.22 12.22
CA ARG A 28 -7.06 -6.16 11.50
C ARG A 28 -8.21 -5.46 10.79
N GLU A 29 -8.83 -4.47 11.46
CA GLU A 29 -9.93 -3.71 10.87
C GLU A 29 -9.45 -2.86 9.68
N LEU A 30 -8.29 -2.20 9.80
CA LEU A 30 -7.70 -1.44 8.69
C LEU A 30 -7.29 -2.34 7.52
N GLU A 31 -6.79 -3.55 7.78
CA GLU A 31 -6.52 -4.55 6.75
C GLU A 31 -7.80 -5.01 6.04
N MET A 32 -8.90 -5.21 6.78
CA MET A 32 -10.20 -5.52 6.19
C MET A 32 -10.71 -4.38 5.31
N ILE A 33 -10.62 -3.14 5.78
CA ILE A 33 -11.01 -1.94 5.00
C ILE A 33 -10.19 -1.85 3.71
N ASN A 34 -8.88 -2.06 3.77
CA ASN A 34 -8.02 -2.10 2.58
C ASN A 34 -8.44 -3.22 1.62
N GLY A 35 -8.71 -4.42 2.13
CA GLY A 35 -9.16 -5.55 1.33
C GLY A 35 -10.48 -5.30 0.60
N ASP A 36 -11.44 -4.68 1.28
CA ASP A 36 -12.73 -4.33 0.68
C ASP A 36 -12.60 -3.19 -0.34
N MET A 37 -11.76 -2.19 -0.05
CA MET A 37 -11.46 -1.11 -1.00
C MET A 37 -10.78 -1.64 -2.28
N ASN A 38 -9.87 -2.61 -2.15
CA ASN A 38 -9.25 -3.27 -3.31
C ASN A 38 -10.27 -4.01 -4.19
N LYS A 39 -11.28 -4.67 -3.59
CA LYS A 39 -12.36 -5.31 -4.37
C LYS A 39 -13.17 -4.29 -5.16
N ILE A 40 -13.61 -3.21 -4.50
CA ILE A 40 -14.36 -2.13 -5.14
C ILE A 40 -13.55 -1.54 -6.28
N PHE A 41 -12.28 -1.22 -6.04
CA PHE A 41 -11.39 -0.65 -7.04
C PHE A 41 -11.25 -1.56 -8.27
N ASN A 42 -11.05 -2.87 -8.07
CA ASN A 42 -10.95 -3.84 -9.16
C ASN A 42 -12.23 -3.91 -10.00
N GLU A 43 -13.40 -3.95 -9.34
CA GLU A 43 -14.68 -3.95 -10.04
C GLU A 43 -14.89 -2.68 -10.87
N GLU A 44 -14.60 -1.51 -10.29
CA GLU A 44 -14.78 -0.22 -10.97
C GLU A 44 -13.80 -0.07 -12.13
N CYS A 45 -12.54 -0.48 -11.99
CA CYS A 45 -11.58 -0.51 -13.09
C CYS A 45 -12.05 -1.38 -14.26
N LEU A 46 -12.67 -2.53 -14.00
CA LEU A 46 -13.23 -3.40 -15.04
C LEU A 46 -14.46 -2.79 -15.73
N LYS A 47 -15.28 -2.01 -15.00
CA LYS A 47 -16.48 -1.35 -15.53
C LYS A 47 -16.17 -0.06 -16.30
N MET A 48 -15.00 0.55 -16.09
CA MET A 48 -14.58 1.78 -16.76
C MET A 48 -14.31 1.57 -18.26
N THR A 49 -15.38 1.60 -19.06
CA THR A 49 -15.36 1.49 -20.53
C THR A 49 -15.40 2.85 -21.24
N THR A 50 -15.78 3.91 -20.53
CA THR A 50 -15.96 5.27 -21.08
C THR A 50 -14.65 6.08 -21.17
N MET A 51 -13.57 5.58 -20.58
CA MET A 51 -12.26 6.23 -20.58
C MET A 51 -11.21 5.36 -21.30
N PRO A 52 -10.14 5.96 -21.85
CA PRO A 52 -9.01 5.20 -22.36
C PRO A 52 -8.42 4.28 -21.28
N HIS A 53 -8.25 2.99 -21.58
CA HIS A 53 -7.77 1.95 -20.68
C HIS A 53 -6.48 2.31 -19.91
N ARG A 54 -5.63 3.18 -20.48
CA ARG A 54 -4.41 3.67 -19.83
C ARG A 54 -4.67 4.37 -18.49
N ILE A 55 -5.81 5.04 -18.32
CA ILE A 55 -6.13 5.80 -17.11
C ILE A 55 -6.40 4.86 -15.92
N PRO A 56 -7.39 3.94 -15.96
CA PRO A 56 -7.61 3.01 -14.85
C PRO A 56 -6.39 2.11 -14.60
N MET A 57 -5.65 1.72 -15.64
CA MET A 57 -4.42 0.96 -15.48
C MET A 57 -3.34 1.70 -14.70
N GLN A 58 -3.21 3.02 -14.87
CA GLN A 58 -2.25 3.79 -14.10
C GLN A 58 -2.58 3.79 -12.61
N TYR A 59 -3.86 3.96 -12.27
CA TYR A 59 -4.32 3.88 -10.88
C TYR A 59 -4.14 2.47 -10.31
N PHE A 60 -4.44 1.44 -11.09
CA PHE A 60 -4.25 0.04 -10.70
C PHE A 60 -2.78 -0.26 -10.40
N ASN A 61 -1.88 0.10 -11.32
CA ASN A 61 -0.44 -0.09 -11.12
C ASN A 61 0.08 0.68 -9.88
N TYR A 62 -0.47 1.86 -9.61
CA TYR A 62 -0.13 2.60 -8.39
C TYR A 62 -0.60 1.87 -7.13
N ALA A 63 -1.86 1.42 -7.08
CA ALA A 63 -2.39 0.66 -5.95
C ALA A 63 -1.58 -0.62 -5.70
N SER A 64 -1.28 -1.39 -6.75
CA SER A 64 -0.43 -2.58 -6.65
C SER A 64 0.99 -2.27 -6.19
N SER A 65 1.54 -1.10 -6.54
CA SER A 65 2.85 -0.70 -6.01
C SER A 65 2.84 -0.50 -4.49
N LEU A 66 1.73 -0.05 -3.91
CA LEU A 66 1.62 0.14 -2.46
C LEU A 66 1.70 -1.20 -1.71
N ASP A 67 1.12 -2.27 -2.25
CA ASP A 67 1.20 -3.61 -1.66
C ASP A 67 2.64 -4.14 -1.60
N VAL A 68 3.51 -3.73 -2.55
CA VAL A 68 4.94 -4.08 -2.57
C VAL A 68 5.75 -3.19 -1.62
N LEU A 69 5.41 -1.90 -1.58
CA LEU A 69 6.18 -0.88 -0.86
C LEU A 69 5.86 -0.83 0.65
N TYR A 70 4.62 -1.12 1.03
CA TYR A 70 4.12 -1.05 2.41
C TYR A 70 3.83 -2.43 2.99
N THR A 71 4.78 -3.35 2.82
CA THR A 71 4.80 -4.61 3.56
C THR A 71 5.27 -4.39 5.00
N ALA A 72 5.21 -5.44 5.83
CA ALA A 72 5.73 -5.39 7.20
C ALA A 72 7.21 -4.97 7.32
N ASP A 73 7.98 -5.09 6.22
CA ASP A 73 9.40 -4.70 6.14
C ASP A 73 9.62 -3.19 5.89
N ASP A 74 8.55 -2.38 5.77
CA ASP A 74 8.59 -0.95 5.36
C ASP A 74 9.62 -0.70 4.24
N VAL A 75 9.37 -1.36 3.11
CA VAL A 75 10.28 -1.38 1.97
C VAL A 75 10.55 0.03 1.47
N TYR A 76 9.57 0.93 1.57
CA TYR A 76 9.69 2.31 1.09
C TYR A 76 10.63 3.17 1.93
N ASN A 77 10.49 3.18 3.25
CA ASN A 77 11.28 4.08 4.11
C ASN A 77 12.62 3.47 4.53
N ASN A 78 12.81 2.16 4.37
CA ASN A 78 14.06 1.50 4.69
C ASN A 78 15.12 1.69 3.57
N ARG A 79 16.05 2.62 3.79
CA ARG A 79 17.15 2.92 2.83
C ARG A 79 18.02 1.72 2.47
N GLU A 80 18.21 0.81 3.42
CA GLU A 80 18.98 -0.45 3.22
C GLU A 80 18.04 -1.63 2.90
N GLY A 81 16.75 -1.35 2.66
CA GLY A 81 15.73 -2.34 2.36
C GLY A 81 15.66 -2.72 0.88
N LYS A 82 14.67 -3.56 0.56
CA LYS A 82 14.51 -4.18 -0.77
C LYS A 82 14.23 -3.18 -1.90
N LEU A 83 13.85 -1.94 -1.60
CA LEU A 83 13.53 -0.96 -2.63
C LEU A 83 14.70 -0.70 -3.58
N LYS A 84 15.93 -0.63 -3.06
CA LYS A 84 17.13 -0.46 -3.88
C LYS A 84 17.34 -1.64 -4.83
N GLU A 85 17.13 -2.85 -4.34
CA GLU A 85 17.21 -4.08 -5.14
C GLU A 85 16.15 -4.09 -6.25
N TYR A 86 14.91 -3.72 -5.93
CA TYR A 86 13.83 -3.60 -6.92
C TYR A 86 14.14 -2.57 -7.99
N MET A 87 14.70 -1.41 -7.61
CA MET A 87 15.12 -0.40 -8.59
C MET A 87 16.23 -0.92 -9.50
N SER A 88 17.24 -1.61 -8.96
CA SER A 88 18.30 -2.19 -9.78
C SER A 88 17.74 -3.20 -10.78
N LEU A 89 16.93 -4.17 -10.31
CA LEU A 89 16.35 -5.22 -11.15
C LEU A 89 15.40 -4.69 -12.24
N MET A 90 14.69 -3.59 -11.97
CA MET A 90 13.72 -3.04 -12.93
C MET A 90 14.31 -1.99 -13.88
N LEU A 91 15.32 -1.23 -13.45
CA LEU A 91 15.76 -0.01 -14.15
C LEU A 91 17.24 0.01 -14.53
N VAL A 92 18.06 -0.89 -13.98
CA VAL A 92 19.52 -0.89 -14.18
C VAL A 92 19.97 -2.18 -14.85
N ASP A 93 19.59 -3.32 -14.28
CA ASP A 93 20.10 -4.63 -14.68
C ASP A 93 19.26 -5.20 -15.84
N PRO A 94 19.87 -5.50 -17.00
CA PRO A 94 19.14 -6.11 -18.10
C PRO A 94 18.85 -7.58 -17.82
N ILE A 95 17.73 -8.07 -18.35
CA ILE A 95 17.45 -9.52 -18.37
C ILE A 95 18.40 -10.16 -19.39
N LEU A 96 19.29 -11.02 -18.92
CA LEU A 96 20.15 -11.82 -19.79
C LEU A 96 19.32 -12.93 -20.43
N LEU A 97 19.41 -13.05 -21.75
CA LEU A 97 18.74 -14.07 -22.59
C LEU A 97 19.68 -15.23 -22.90
#